data_AF-A0A2N5IPA9-F1
#
_entry.id   AF-A0A2N5IPA9-F1
#
_cell.length_a   1.000
_cell.length_b   1.000
_cell.length_c   1.000
_cell.angle_alpha   90.00
_cell.angle_beta   90.00
_cell.angle_gamma   90.00
#
_symmetry.space_group_name_H-M   'P 1'
#
loop_
_entity.id
_entity.type
_entity.pdbx_description
1 polymer ?
#
loop_
_entity_poly.entity_id
_entity_poly.type
_entity_poly.pdbx_seq_one_letter_code
_entity_poly.pdbx_strand_id
1 'polypeptide(L)' 'MHELIHAQHHDQGCNPYDSKTEHRTRIQTALRLVNPIEYALAERLYGGNTYLIACELGLTVQVIQDYKNLLHESIE' A
#
# COMPACT_ATOMS: atom_id res chain seq x y z
N MET A 1 -4.52 37.33 -33.71
CA MET A 1 -3.60 37.00 -32.60
C MET A 1 -4.23 35.84 -31.86
N HIS A 2 -3.96 34.61 -32.32
CA HIS A 2 -4.39 33.38 -31.65
C HIS A 2 -3.23 32.89 -30.80
N GLU A 3 -3.45 32.75 -29.50
CA GLU A 3 -2.47 32.15 -28.61
C GLU A 3 -2.43 30.65 -28.83
N LEU A 4 -1.29 30.24 -29.37
CA LEU A 4 -0.76 28.89 -29.42
C LEU A 4 -0.50 28.38 -27.99
N ILE A 5 -0.94 27.14 -27.76
CA ILE A 5 -0.41 26.20 -26.75
C ILE A 5 -0.90 26.43 -25.32
N HIS A 6 -2.07 25.84 -25.02
CA HIS A 6 -2.32 25.20 -23.73
C HIS A 6 -2.32 23.68 -23.93
N ALA A 7 -1.14 23.12 -24.22
CA ALA A 7 -0.86 21.70 -24.08
C ALA A 7 0.14 21.51 -22.94
N GLN A 8 -0.24 21.97 -21.75
CA GLN A 8 0.55 21.74 -20.54
C GLN A 8 -0.41 21.62 -19.37
N HIS A 9 -0.94 20.42 -19.20
CA HIS A 9 -0.90 19.63 -17.98
C HIS A 9 -2.01 18.59 -18.03
N HIS A 10 -1.65 17.37 -17.61
CA HIS A 10 -2.54 16.46 -16.89
C HIS A 10 -3.46 15.49 -17.65
N ASP A 11 -2.99 14.87 -18.73
CA ASP A 11 -3.64 13.62 -19.17
C ASP A 11 -2.66 12.49 -19.51
N GLN A 12 -1.48 12.52 -18.88
CA GLN A 12 -0.56 11.39 -18.95
C GLN A 12 -1.02 10.31 -17.95
N GLY A 13 -2.00 9.52 -18.38
CA GLY A 13 -2.14 8.14 -17.96
C GLY A 13 -3.27 7.82 -16.99
N CYS A 14 -4.49 8.29 -17.21
CA CYS A 14 -5.66 7.55 -16.71
C CYS A 14 -5.88 6.31 -17.59
N ASN A 15 -4.99 5.33 -17.44
CA ASN A 15 -5.21 4.00 -17.97
C ASN A 15 -5.83 3.16 -16.83
N PRO A 16 -7.07 2.66 -16.93
CA PRO A 16 -7.67 1.79 -15.91
C PRO A 16 -6.98 0.40 -15.80
N TYR A 17 -5.87 0.21 -16.52
CA TYR A 17 -5.01 -0.98 -16.45
C TYR A 17 -3.97 -0.93 -15.32
N ASP A 18 -4.00 0.10 -14.47
CA ASP A 18 -2.92 0.38 -13.54
C ASP A 18 -3.22 0.00 -12.08
N SER A 19 -4.31 -0.73 -11.81
CA SER A 19 -4.60 -1.28 -10.48
C SER A 19 -3.43 -2.10 -9.93
N LYS A 20 -2.64 -2.74 -10.80
CA LYS A 20 -1.43 -3.49 -10.43
C LYS A 20 -0.25 -2.60 -10.07
N THR A 21 -0.06 -1.46 -10.72
CA THR A 21 1.05 -0.55 -10.41
C THR A 21 0.72 0.31 -9.19
N GLU A 22 -0.53 0.74 -9.03
CA GLU A 22 -0.99 1.36 -7.79
C GLU A 22 -0.82 0.40 -6.61
N HIS A 23 -1.18 -0.87 -6.77
CA HIS A 23 -0.96 -1.91 -5.76
C HIS A 23 0.54 -2.10 -5.43
N ARG A 24 1.43 -2.12 -6.41
CA ARG A 24 2.88 -2.21 -6.15
C ARG A 24 3.42 -1.00 -5.40
N THR A 25 3.01 0.22 -5.77
CA THR A 25 3.40 1.44 -5.04
C THR A 25 2.86 1.43 -3.60
N ARG A 26 1.63 0.93 -3.40
CA ARG A 26 1.02 0.76 -2.08
C ARG A 26 1.76 -0.27 -1.23
N ILE A 27 2.18 -1.42 -1.80
CA ILE A 27 2.98 -2.44 -1.11
C ILE A 27 4.37 -1.90 -0.72
N GLN A 28 5.05 -1.18 -1.61
CA GLN A 28 6.36 -0.59 -1.29
C GLN A 28 6.26 0.44 -0.17
N THR A 29 5.14 1.17 -0.13
CA THR A 29 4.85 2.09 0.97
C THR A 29 4.52 1.32 2.26
N ALA A 30 3.75 0.22 2.18
CA ALA A 30 3.49 -0.67 3.30
C ALA A 30 4.78 -1.23 3.92
N LEU A 31 5.72 -1.71 3.12
CA LEU A 31 7.05 -2.16 3.58
C LEU A 31 7.86 -1.06 4.26
N ARG A 32 7.69 0.20 3.82
CA ARG A 32 8.36 1.36 4.41
C ARG A 32 7.72 1.78 5.74
N LEU A 33 6.40 1.60 5.86
CA LEU A 33 5.60 2.06 6.99
C LEU A 33 5.45 1.00 8.10
N VAL A 34 5.35 -0.28 7.73
CA VAL A 34 5.19 -1.39 8.66
C VAL A 34 6.56 -1.75 9.23
N ASN A 35 6.77 -1.48 10.52
CA ASN A 35 7.92 -2.00 11.23
C ASN A 35 7.69 -3.50 11.54
N PRO A 36 8.56 -4.42 11.09
CA PRO A 36 8.37 -5.86 11.29
C PRO A 36 8.32 -6.27 12.77
N ILE A 37 9.00 -5.54 13.66
CA ILE A 37 8.99 -5.82 15.11
C ILE A 37 7.64 -5.44 15.70
N GLU A 38 7.15 -4.24 15.38
CA GLU A 38 5.84 -3.75 15.84
C GLU A 38 4.71 -4.62 15.29
N TYR A 39 4.81 -5.04 14.03
CA TYR A 39 3.87 -5.96 13.42
C TYR A 39 3.85 -7.33 14.12
N ALA A 40 5.02 -7.92 14.40
CA ALA A 40 5.10 -9.20 15.10
C ALA A 40 4.56 -9.12 16.54
N LEU A 41 4.77 -7.98 17.23
CA LEU A 41 4.19 -7.74 18.54
C LEU A 41 2.66 -7.61 18.47
N ALA A 42 2.16 -6.78 17.55
CA ALA A 42 0.73 -6.60 17.33
C ALA A 42 0.05 -7.91 16.91
N GLU A 43 0.71 -8.73 16.08
CA GLU A 43 0.20 -10.05 15.68
C GLU A 43 0.02 -10.98 16.89
N ARG A 44 0.97 -10.98 17.83
CA ARG A 44 0.90 -11.76 19.08
C ARG A 44 -0.15 -11.23 20.05
N LEU A 45 -0.32 -9.91 20.14
CA LEU A 45 -1.30 -9.28 21.03
C LEU A 45 -2.74 -9.47 20.53
N TYR A 46 -2.95 -9.35 19.23
CA TYR A 46 -4.27 -9.35 18.60
C TYR A 46 -4.61 -10.65 17.86
N GLY A 47 -3.78 -11.69 17.97
CA GLY A 47 -4.02 -13.01 17.39
C GLY A 47 -4.12 -13.00 15.86
N GLY A 48 -3.35 -12.13 15.18
CA GLY A 48 -3.39 -12.00 13.72
C GLY A 48 -4.61 -11.27 13.15
N ASN A 49 -5.43 -10.64 14.00
CA ASN A 49 -6.55 -9.81 13.56
C ASN A 49 -6.07 -8.55 12.82
N THR A 50 -6.19 -8.55 11.49
CA THR A 50 -5.72 -7.48 10.60
C THR A 50 -6.28 -6.10 10.98
N TYR A 51 -7.54 -6.01 11.43
CA TYR A 51 -8.15 -4.72 11.79
C TYR A 51 -7.53 -4.12 13.05
N LEU A 52 -7.36 -4.94 14.09
CA LEU A 52 -6.77 -4.48 15.36
C LEU A 52 -5.29 -4.14 15.19
N ILE A 53 -4.56 -4.94 14.41
CA ILE A 53 -3.15 -4.67 14.07
C ILE A 53 -3.01 -3.36 13.30
N ALA A 54 -3.91 -3.11 12.35
CA ALA A 54 -3.92 -1.86 11.59
C ALA A 54 -4.21 -0.66 12.50
N CYS A 55 -5.15 -0.80 13.43
CA CYS A 55 -5.47 0.22 14.42
C CYS A 55 -4.27 0.53 15.34
N GLU A 56 -3.56 -0.50 15.81
CA GLU A 56 -2.37 -0.35 16.65
C GLU A 56 -1.22 0.37 15.93
N LEU A 57 -0.95 -0.04 14.69
CA LEU A 57 0.12 0.52 13.88
C LEU A 57 -0.24 1.89 13.27
N GLY A 58 -1.48 2.35 13.43
CA GLY A 58 -1.98 3.56 12.77
C GLY A 58 -2.03 3.45 11.24
N LEU A 59 -2.17 2.22 10.73
CA LEU A 59 -2.17 1.90 9.30
C LEU A 59 -3.58 1.51 8.82
N THR A 60 -3.76 1.44 7.51
CA THR A 60 -5.00 0.93 6.93
C THR A 60 -5.00 -0.60 6.94
N VAL A 61 -6.18 -1.20 7.06
CA VAL A 61 -6.36 -2.66 6.98
C VAL A 61 -5.74 -3.22 5.69
N GLN A 62 -5.87 -2.48 4.59
CA GLN A 62 -5.34 -2.89 3.29
C GLN A 62 -3.81 -2.99 3.29
N VAL A 63 -3.11 -2.03 3.91
CA VAL A 63 -1.65 -2.06 4.08
C VAL A 63 -1.19 -3.29 4.88
N ILE A 64 -1.91 -3.65 5.94
CA ILE A 64 -1.59 -4.84 6.74
C ILE A 64 -1.88 -6.13 5.96
N GLN A 65 -2.97 -6.16 5.20
CA GLN A 65 -3.32 -7.32 4.37
C GLN A 65 -2.29 -7.54 3.26
N ASP A 66 -1.85 -6.47 2.60
CA ASP A 66 -0.80 -6.47 1.60
C ASP A 66 0.53 -6.97 2.18
N TYR A 67 0.90 -6.52 3.37
CA TYR A 67 2.09 -6.98 4.08
C TYR A 67 2.03 -8.49 4.43
N LYS A 68 0.87 -8.97 4.89
CA LYS A 68 0.65 -10.41 5.16
C LYS A 68 0.78 -11.26 3.90
N ASN A 69 0.19 -10.82 2.80
CA ASN A 69 0.29 -11.52 1.52
C ASN A 69 1.75 -11.58 1.06
N LEU A 70 2.50 -10.48 1.18
CA LEU A 70 3.92 -10.46 0.85
C LEU A 70 4.73 -11.44 1.72
N LEU A 71 4.45 -11.51 3.02
CA LEU A 71 5.11 -12.46 3.92
C LEU A 71 4.81 -13.91 3.52
N HIS A 72 3.57 -14.23 3.14
CA HIS A 72 3.24 -15.57 2.63
C HIS A 72 3.98 -15.90 1.33
N GLU A 73 3.98 -14.98 0.36
CA GLU A 73 4.69 -15.17 -0.93
C GLU A 73 6.21 -15.28 -0.76
N SER A 74 6.78 -14.73 0.32
CA SER A 74 8.23 -14.80 0.60
C SER A 74 8.66 -16.05 1.36
N ILE A 75 7.71 -16.83 1.90
CA ILE A 75 7.97 -18.03 2.71
C ILE A 75 7.79 -19.33 1.89
N GLU A 76 7.17 -19.26 0.70
CA GLU A 76 7.13 -20.36 -0.29
C GLU A 76 8.38 -20.39 -1.20
#